data_AF-A0A2N5HH63-F1
#
_entry.id   AF-A0A2N5HH63-F1
#
_cell.length_a   1.000
_cell.length_b   1.000
_cell.length_c   1.000
_cell.angle_alpha   90.00
_cell.angle_beta   90.00
_cell.angle_gamma   90.00
#
_symmetry.space_group_name_H-M   'P 1'
#
loop_
_entity.id
_entity.type
_entity.pdbx_description
1 polymer ?
#
loop_
_entity_poly.entity_id
_entity_poly.type
_entity_poly.pdbx_seq_one_letter_code
_entity_poly.pdbx_strand_id
1 'polypeptide(L)'
;MQILIGRPDINKYMNTLIDIVESMGGSVRLSNENRVSFRPDLTVTVPPVADQENLYALAHETGHLMDYLEGNLDYDQWISNRPYRINAEMKAWVNAYKLLKDIDAPLDEWEQHVQKKLFTYFEFEEVS
;
A
#
# COMPACT_ATOMS: atom_id res chain seq x y z
N MET A 1 -7.06 -12.05 13.73
CA MET A 1 -8.17 -11.28 13.12
C MET A 1 -8.43 -10.03 13.95
N GLN A 2 -8.04 -8.88 13.41
CA GLN A 2 -8.32 -7.57 13.98
C GLN A 2 -9.75 -7.13 13.62
N ILE A 3 -10.43 -6.46 14.55
CA ILE A 3 -11.78 -5.95 14.32
C ILE A 3 -11.66 -4.52 13.78
N LEU A 4 -11.73 -4.38 12.45
CA LEU A 4 -11.79 -3.09 11.76
C LEU A 4 -13.24 -2.58 11.67
N ILE A 5 -13.41 -1.26 11.68
CA ILE A 5 -14.71 -0.59 11.56
C ILE A 5 -15.07 -0.51 10.06
N GLY A 6 -16.18 -1.12 9.62
CA GLY A 6 -16.64 -0.95 8.24
C GLY A 6 -17.25 -2.20 7.62
N ARG A 7 -17.06 -2.34 6.30
CA ARG A 7 -17.65 -3.41 5.49
C ARG A 7 -17.05 -4.78 5.87
N PRO A 8 -17.86 -5.77 6.32
CA PRO A 8 -17.34 -7.07 6.76
C PRO A 8 -16.59 -7.85 5.68
N ASP A 9 -17.01 -7.72 4.42
CA ASP A 9 -16.37 -8.35 3.26
C ASP A 9 -14.98 -7.76 2.99
N ILE A 10 -14.83 -6.44 3.10
CA ILE A 10 -13.53 -5.76 2.97
C ILE A 10 -12.62 -6.09 4.16
N ASN A 11 -13.18 -6.16 5.36
CA ASN A 11 -12.46 -6.50 6.59
C ASN A 11 -11.75 -7.86 6.49
N LYS A 12 -12.34 -8.84 5.79
CA LYS A 12 -11.69 -10.12 5.49
C LYS A 12 -10.38 -9.91 4.72
N TYR A 13 -10.41 -9.20 3.60
CA TYR A 13 -9.24 -8.99 2.75
C TYR A 13 -8.16 -8.15 3.42
N MET A 14 -8.57 -7.11 4.17
CA MET A 14 -7.62 -6.32 4.96
C MET A 14 -6.93 -7.17 6.03
N ASN A 15 -7.67 -8.02 6.76
CA ASN A 15 -7.04 -8.95 7.70
C ASN A 15 -6.08 -9.92 7.02
N THR A 16 -6.42 -10.44 5.84
CA THR A 16 -5.50 -11.29 5.07
C THR A 16 -4.21 -10.55 4.72
N LEU A 17 -4.29 -9.29 4.29
CA LEU A 17 -3.09 -8.47 4.01
C LEU A 17 -2.28 -8.19 5.28
N ILE A 18 -2.94 -7.95 6.42
CA ILE A 18 -2.27 -7.81 7.72
C ILE A 18 -1.49 -9.09 8.06
N ASP A 19 -2.14 -10.25 7.94
CA ASP A 19 -1.50 -11.54 8.18
C ASP A 19 -0.30 -11.77 7.24
N ILE A 20 -0.39 -11.32 5.98
CA ILE A 20 0.73 -11.35 5.01
C ILE A 20 1.89 -10.47 5.48
N VAL A 21 1.63 -9.21 5.86
CA VAL A 21 2.67 -8.30 6.39
C VAL A 21 3.36 -8.91 7.61
N GLU A 22 2.61 -9.44 8.56
CA GLU A 22 3.14 -10.07 9.76
C GLU A 22 3.95 -11.34 9.44
N SER A 23 3.51 -12.14 8.45
CA SER A 23 4.24 -13.35 8.02
C SER A 23 5.60 -13.05 7.37
N MET A 24 5.76 -11.86 6.79
CA MET A 24 7.03 -11.38 6.22
C MET A 24 7.98 -10.80 7.29
N GLY A 25 7.58 -10.81 8.56
CA GLY A 25 8.34 -10.22 9.67
C GLY A 25 8.11 -8.72 9.85
N GLY A 26 7.14 -8.13 9.14
CA GLY A 26 6.69 -6.77 9.36
C GLY A 26 5.75 -6.64 10.56
N SER A 27 5.35 -5.42 10.88
CA SER A 27 4.35 -5.16 11.91
C SER A 27 3.26 -4.22 11.39
N VAL A 28 2.00 -4.50 11.74
CA VAL A 28 0.89 -3.60 11.42
C VAL A 28 0.49 -2.80 12.63
N ARG A 29 0.49 -1.47 12.48
CA ARG A 29 0.04 -0.53 13.51
C ARG A 29 -1.27 0.12 13.09
N LEU A 30 -2.31 -0.03 13.90
CA LEU A 30 -3.54 0.75 13.73
C LEU A 30 -3.33 2.19 14.21
N SER A 31 -3.72 3.17 13.39
CA SER A 31 -3.64 4.58 13.73
C SER A 31 -4.88 5.34 13.25
N ASN A 32 -5.31 6.36 14.00
CA ASN A 32 -6.40 7.25 13.55
C ASN A 32 -5.94 8.30 12.53
N GLU A 33 -4.68 8.22 12.07
CA GLU A 33 -4.20 8.99 10.94
C GLU A 33 -4.89 8.52 9.65
N ASN A 34 -5.38 9.46 8.82
CA ASN A 34 -6.08 9.16 7.57
C ASN A 34 -5.13 8.73 6.43
N ARG A 35 -4.10 7.91 6.72
CA ARG A 35 -3.15 7.47 5.70
C ARG A 35 -2.54 6.11 6.06
N VAL A 36 -2.50 5.21 5.08
CA VAL A 36 -1.66 4.01 5.16
C VAL A 36 -0.21 4.39 4.85
N SER A 37 0.77 3.83 5.54
CA SER A 37 2.19 4.09 5.21
C SER A 37 3.12 2.98 5.65
N PHE A 38 4.14 2.72 4.83
CA PHE A 38 5.28 1.88 5.13
C PHE A 38 6.48 2.66 5.70
N ARG A 39 7.25 2.02 6.58
CA ARG A 39 8.50 2.53 7.17
C ARG A 39 9.61 1.47 7.09
N PRO A 40 10.89 1.88 7.05
CA PRO A 40 12.01 0.96 6.87
C PRO A 40 12.26 0.07 8.10
N ASP A 41 11.62 0.37 9.24
CA ASP A 41 11.54 -0.52 10.41
C ASP A 41 10.51 -1.66 10.23
N LEU A 42 10.04 -1.87 9.01
CA LEU A 42 9.04 -2.86 8.59
C LEU A 42 7.64 -2.63 9.17
N THR A 43 7.36 -1.41 9.66
CA THR A 43 6.03 -1.04 10.12
C THR A 43 5.16 -0.57 8.97
N VAL A 44 3.97 -1.17 8.84
CA VAL A 44 2.88 -0.66 8.01
C VAL A 44 1.81 -0.07 8.94
N THR A 45 1.58 1.23 8.85
CA THR A 45 0.51 1.90 9.59
C THR A 45 -0.75 1.91 8.75
N VAL A 46 -1.92 1.57 9.33
CA VAL A 46 -3.21 1.51 8.62
C VAL A 46 -4.33 2.12 9.48
N PRO A 47 -5.30 2.85 8.88
CA PRO A 47 -6.50 3.27 9.58
C PRO A 47 -7.34 2.07 10.07
N PRO A 48 -8.03 2.16 11.23
CA PRO A 48 -8.90 1.09 11.72
C PRO A 48 -10.23 1.01 10.94
N VAL A 49 -10.25 1.39 9.66
CA VAL A 49 -11.45 1.49 8.82
C VAL A 49 -11.34 0.55 7.63
N ALA A 50 -12.31 -0.35 7.50
CA ALA A 50 -12.43 -1.30 6.39
C ALA A 50 -13.24 -0.71 5.24
N ASP A 51 -12.53 -0.08 4.30
CA ASP A 51 -13.05 0.43 3.02
C ASP A 51 -12.10 0.08 1.86
N GLN A 52 -12.56 0.33 0.63
CA GLN A 52 -11.81 -0.03 -0.57
C GLN A 52 -10.52 0.79 -0.73
N GLU A 53 -10.52 2.05 -0.29
CA GLU A 53 -9.35 2.92 -0.35
C GLU A 53 -8.24 2.39 0.55
N ASN A 54 -8.57 2.02 1.79
CA ASN A 54 -7.61 1.46 2.75
C ASN A 54 -7.18 0.04 2.36
N LEU A 55 -8.05 -0.75 1.71
CA LEU A 55 -7.66 -2.05 1.15
C LEU A 55 -6.59 -1.89 0.07
N TYR A 56 -6.82 -1.00 -0.90
CA TYR A 56 -5.86 -0.75 -1.98
C TYR A 56 -4.56 -0.11 -1.47
N ALA A 57 -4.66 0.84 -0.54
CA ALA A 57 -3.50 1.46 0.07
C ALA A 57 -2.68 0.47 0.91
N LEU A 58 -3.32 -0.43 1.67
CA LEU A 58 -2.62 -1.49 2.39
C LEU A 58 -1.90 -2.46 1.44
N ALA A 59 -2.55 -2.87 0.35
CA ALA A 59 -1.91 -3.71 -0.66
C ALA A 59 -0.69 -3.00 -1.30
N HIS A 60 -0.81 -1.69 -1.55
CA HIS A 60 0.28 -0.86 -2.07
C HIS A 60 1.48 -0.78 -1.13
N GLU A 61 1.27 -0.45 0.14
CA GLU A 61 2.35 -0.41 1.14
C GLU A 61 2.95 -1.81 1.40
N THR A 62 2.16 -2.87 1.27
CA THR A 62 2.66 -4.25 1.30
C THR A 62 3.59 -4.52 0.11
N GLY A 63 3.27 -3.98 -1.06
CA GLY A 63 4.13 -4.05 -2.25
C GLY A 63 5.48 -3.36 -2.05
N HIS A 64 5.52 -2.21 -1.36
CA HIS A 64 6.77 -1.54 -0.96
C HIS A 64 7.58 -2.39 0.03
N LEU A 65 6.92 -2.97 1.03
CA LEU A 65 7.56 -3.87 2.00
C LEU A 65 8.20 -5.08 1.31
N MET A 66 7.52 -5.71 0.35
CA MET A 66 8.07 -6.83 -0.43
C MET A 66 9.35 -6.42 -1.17
N ASP A 67 9.30 -5.33 -1.94
CA ASP A 67 10.47 -4.85 -2.68
C ASP A 67 11.61 -4.45 -1.72
N TYR A 68 11.30 -3.93 -0.54
CA TYR A 68 12.31 -3.60 0.49
C TYR A 68 13.01 -4.84 1.04
N LEU A 69 12.25 -5.88 1.41
CA LEU A 69 12.80 -7.13 1.94
C LEU A 69 13.64 -7.88 0.89
N GLU A 70 13.30 -7.78 -0.38
CA GLU A 70 14.04 -8.39 -1.49
C GLU A 70 15.28 -7.58 -1.92
N GLY A 71 15.49 -6.38 -1.35
CA GLY A 71 16.58 -5.48 -1.76
C GLY A 71 16.34 -4.77 -3.10
N ASN A 72 15.09 -4.77 -3.58
CA ASN A 72 14.64 -4.12 -4.80
C ASN A 72 14.22 -2.65 -4.60
N LEU A 73 14.00 -2.23 -3.34
CA LEU A 73 13.71 -0.87 -2.92
C LEU A 73 14.85 -0.32 -2.03
N ASP A 74 15.54 0.71 -2.52
CA ASP A 74 16.41 1.58 -1.72
C ASP A 74 15.54 2.70 -1.12
N TYR A 75 15.35 2.64 0.19
CA TYR A 75 14.47 3.57 0.90
C TYR A 75 14.95 5.03 0.82
N ASP A 76 16.27 5.26 0.88
CA ASP A 76 16.81 6.62 0.84
C ASP A 76 16.64 7.23 -0.55
N GLN A 77 16.83 6.43 -1.62
CA GLN A 77 16.53 6.85 -2.98
C GLN A 77 15.03 7.07 -3.18
N TRP A 78 14.17 6.20 -2.65
CA TRP A 78 12.71 6.34 -2.75
C TRP A 78 12.22 7.69 -2.20
N ILE A 79 12.74 8.10 -1.04
CA ILE A 79 12.36 9.37 -0.42
C ILE A 79 13.00 10.58 -1.13
N SER A 80 14.25 10.50 -1.58
CA SER A 80 15.00 11.68 -2.03
C SER A 80 15.07 11.90 -3.55
N ASN A 81 14.81 10.87 -4.36
CA ASN A 81 15.02 10.89 -5.81
C ASN A 81 13.68 10.69 -6.56
N ARG A 82 13.15 11.75 -7.19
CA ARG A 82 11.83 11.72 -7.85
C ARG A 82 11.72 10.69 -8.97
N PRO A 83 12.65 10.59 -9.96
CA PRO A 83 12.62 9.52 -10.95
C PRO A 83 12.64 8.11 -10.35
N TYR A 84 13.48 7.88 -9.33
CA TYR A 84 13.51 6.60 -8.63
C TYR A 84 12.17 6.32 -7.95
N ARG A 85 11.61 7.33 -7.28
CA ARG A 85 10.33 7.26 -6.58
C ARG A 85 9.22 6.81 -7.50
N ILE A 86 9.02 7.48 -8.63
CA ILE A 86 7.96 7.12 -9.59
C ILE A 86 8.05 5.64 -10.01
N ASN A 87 9.27 5.15 -10.30
CA ASN A 87 9.46 3.74 -10.64
C ASN A 87 9.11 2.79 -9.48
N ALA A 88 9.51 3.13 -8.24
CA ALA A 88 9.16 2.36 -7.05
C ALA A 88 7.63 2.32 -6.82
N GLU A 89 6.94 3.46 -6.95
CA GLU A 89 5.48 3.52 -6.82
C GLU A 89 4.76 2.66 -7.85
N MET A 90 5.21 2.69 -9.12
CA MET A 90 4.65 1.85 -10.18
C MET A 90 4.84 0.36 -9.88
N LYS A 91 6.02 -0.05 -9.40
CA LYS A 91 6.29 -1.43 -9.00
C LYS A 91 5.41 -1.87 -7.82
N ALA A 92 5.28 -1.01 -6.80
CA ALA A 92 4.42 -1.30 -5.65
C ALA A 92 2.96 -1.51 -6.05
N TRP A 93 2.43 -0.72 -7.00
CA TRP A 93 1.09 -0.97 -7.55
C TRP A 93 0.99 -2.28 -8.33
N VAL A 94 2.04 -2.69 -9.06
CA VAL A 94 2.07 -4.01 -9.73
C VAL A 94 2.07 -5.15 -8.70
N ASN A 95 2.85 -5.01 -7.62
CA ASN A 95 2.87 -6.00 -6.53
C ASN A 95 1.51 -6.06 -5.81
N ALA A 96 0.90 -4.90 -5.53
CA ALA A 96 -0.43 -4.80 -4.93
C ALA A 96 -1.51 -5.50 -5.78
N TYR A 97 -1.48 -5.31 -7.10
CA TYR A 97 -2.42 -6.00 -8.00
C TYR A 97 -2.29 -7.53 -7.93
N LYS A 98 -1.06 -8.05 -7.89
CA LYS A 98 -0.80 -9.49 -7.75
C LYS A 98 -1.32 -10.00 -6.40
N LEU A 99 -0.97 -9.32 -5.31
CA LEU A 99 -1.44 -9.68 -3.96
C LEU A 99 -2.97 -9.72 -3.87
N LEU A 100 -3.64 -8.68 -4.37
CA LEU A 100 -5.11 -8.61 -4.34
C LEU A 100 -5.74 -9.72 -5.18
N LYS A 101 -5.15 -10.07 -6.33
CA LYS A 101 -5.59 -11.23 -7.11
C LYS A 101 -5.39 -12.56 -6.39
N ASP A 102 -4.24 -12.75 -5.75
CA ASP A 102 -3.89 -14.00 -5.07
C ASP A 102 -4.83 -14.30 -3.90
N ILE A 103 -5.35 -13.25 -3.25
CA ILE A 103 -6.34 -13.38 -2.16
C ILE A 103 -7.80 -13.29 -2.62
N ASP A 104 -8.04 -13.22 -3.94
CA ASP A 104 -9.36 -13.08 -4.57
C ASP A 104 -10.13 -11.84 -4.08
N ALA A 105 -9.42 -10.72 -3.86
CA ALA A 105 -10.04 -9.45 -3.48
C ALA A 105 -10.70 -8.77 -4.69
N PRO A 106 -11.80 -8.03 -4.48
CA PRO A 106 -12.42 -7.23 -5.53
C PRO A 106 -11.44 -6.16 -6.04
N LEU A 107 -11.44 -5.96 -7.37
CA LEU A 107 -10.60 -5.01 -8.09
C LEU A 107 -11.46 -3.97 -8.83
N ASP A 108 -12.63 -3.66 -8.29
CA ASP A 108 -13.54 -2.65 -8.83
C ASP A 108 -12.81 -1.32 -9.00
N GLU A 109 -12.88 -0.75 -10.21
CA GLU A 109 -12.24 0.52 -10.58
C GLU A 109 -10.72 0.59 -10.33
N TRP A 110 -10.04 -0.55 -10.21
CA TRP A 110 -8.61 -0.62 -9.88
C TRP A 110 -7.75 0.22 -10.82
N GLU A 111 -7.94 0.09 -12.13
CA GLU A 111 -7.15 0.80 -13.13
C GLU A 111 -7.33 2.31 -13.01
N GLN A 112 -8.58 2.79 -12.87
CA GLN A 112 -8.86 4.21 -12.69
C GLN A 112 -8.28 4.74 -11.38
N HIS A 113 -8.35 3.94 -10.30
CA HIS A 113 -7.76 4.30 -9.01
C HIS A 113 -6.24 4.46 -9.13
N VAL A 114 -5.52 3.47 -9.67
CA VAL A 114 -4.07 3.51 -9.81
C VAL A 114 -3.63 4.64 -10.75
N GLN A 115 -4.33 4.86 -11.85
CA GLN A 115 -4.07 6.00 -12.75
C GLN A 115 -4.16 7.33 -11.99
N LYS A 116 -5.20 7.53 -11.19
CA LYS A 116 -5.36 8.75 -10.37
C LYS A 116 -4.22 8.91 -9.36
N LYS A 117 -3.79 7.82 -8.71
CA LYS A 117 -2.68 7.84 -7.74
C LYS A 117 -1.33 8.12 -8.39
N LEU A 118 -1.05 7.58 -9.57
CA LEU A 118 0.20 7.83 -10.28
C LEU A 118 0.24 9.22 -10.91
N PHE A 119 -0.92 9.75 -11.34
CA PHE A 119 -0.99 11.06 -11.98
C PHE A 119 -0.51 12.20 -11.08
N THR A 120 -0.70 12.10 -9.76
CA THR A 120 -0.24 13.11 -8.78
C THR A 120 1.28 13.33 -8.80
N TYR A 121 2.06 12.35 -9.26
CA TYR A 121 3.52 12.50 -9.40
C TYR A 121 3.92 13.29 -10.64
N PHE A 122 2.99 13.51 -11.58
CA PHE A 122 3.20 14.23 -12.83
C PHE A 122 2.48 15.58 -12.87
N GLU A 123 1.60 15.85 -11.90
CA GLU A 123 1.11 17.19 -11.65
C GLU A 123 2.31 18.10 -11.37
N PHE A 124 2.47 19.14 -12.19
CA PHE A 124 3.52 20.13 -12.02
C PHE A 124 3.29 20.82 -10.67
N GLU A 125 4.33 20.93 -9.84
CA GLU A 125 4.34 22.03 -8.86
C GLU A 125 4.16 23.31 -9.67
N GLU A 126 3.19 24.16 -9.29
CA GLU A 126 3.14 25.52 -9.84
C GLU A 126 4.56 26.09 -9.74
N VAL A 127 5.11 26.50 -10.88
CA VAL A 127 6.38 27.21 -10.91
C VAL A 127 6.12 28.55 -10.20
N SER A 128 6.40 28.60 -8.90
CA SER A 128 6.36 29.83 -8.10
C SER A 128 7.61 30.66 -8.32
#